data_AF-A0A7S1DE74-F1
#
_entry.id   AF-A0A7S1DE74-F1
#
_cell.length_a   1.000
_cell.length_b   1.000
_cell.length_c   1.000
_cell.angle_alpha   90.00
_cell.angle_beta   90.00
_cell.angle_gamma   90.00
#
_symmetry.space_group_name_H-M   'P 1'
#
loop_
_entity.id
_entity.type
_entity.pdbx_description
1 polymer ?
#
loop_
_entity_poly.entity_id
_entity_poly.type
_entity_poly.pdbx_seq_one_letter_code
_entity_poly.pdbx_strand_id
1 'polypeptide(L)'
;SSGKFEEWLGEYTGREGCWREELLPVMKELVVRTLKSAQSEVKARKDSFELYGFDIMFDQTLKPWLLEVNLSPDLRHTTSAKADISSPMVDEMMHLVIDLGSECLKRVPPVGIHGDAVAQRQAFAECGLG
;
A
#
# COMPACT_ATOMS: atom_id res chain seq x y z
N SER A 1 2.34 10.30 12.91
CA SER A 1 1.10 9.52 12.77
C SER A 1 0.00 10.36 12.14
N SER A 2 -0.89 9.75 11.35
CA SER A 2 -2.06 10.38 10.72
C SER A 2 -3.12 10.86 11.70
N GLY A 3 -3.09 10.43 12.97
CA GLY A 3 -4.10 10.79 13.97
C GLY A 3 -4.28 12.30 14.18
N LYS A 4 -3.18 13.08 14.17
CA LYS A 4 -3.25 14.55 14.27
C LYS A 4 -3.94 15.19 13.06
N PHE A 5 -3.74 14.63 11.88
CA PHE A 5 -4.38 15.12 10.66
C PHE A 5 -5.86 14.75 10.62
N GLU A 6 -6.20 13.53 11.07
CA GLU A 6 -7.58 13.06 11.22
C GLU A 6 -8.38 13.94 12.18
N GLU A 7 -7.81 14.28 13.34
CA GLU A 7 -8.41 15.20 14.31
C GLU A 7 -8.64 16.59 13.72
N TRP A 8 -7.59 17.20 13.13
CA TRP A 8 -7.69 18.49 12.47
C TRP A 8 -8.73 18.52 11.34
N LEU A 9 -8.80 17.46 10.54
CA LEU A 9 -9.77 17.35 9.45
C LEU A 9 -11.21 17.26 9.99
N GLY A 10 -11.42 16.54 11.08
CA GLY A 10 -12.70 16.48 11.77
C GLY A 10 -13.17 17.86 12.22
N GLU A 11 -12.27 18.63 12.85
CA GLU A 11 -12.54 20.02 13.27
C GLU A 11 -12.80 20.95 12.07
N TYR A 12 -11.96 20.87 11.03
CA TYR A 12 -12.03 21.72 9.84
C TYR A 12 -13.33 21.51 9.05
N THR A 13 -13.79 20.25 8.96
CA THR A 13 -14.97 19.89 8.18
C THR A 13 -16.26 19.84 8.99
N GLY A 14 -16.16 19.77 10.32
CA GLY A 14 -17.29 19.49 11.21
C GLY A 14 -17.87 18.08 11.05
N ARG A 15 -17.12 17.16 10.44
CA ARG A 15 -17.54 15.79 10.14
C ARG A 15 -16.59 14.77 10.77
N GLU A 16 -17.08 14.06 11.78
CA GLU A 16 -16.36 12.91 12.32
C GLU A 16 -16.22 11.81 11.26
N GLY A 17 -15.13 11.05 11.31
CA GLY A 17 -14.89 9.94 10.38
C GLY A 17 -14.47 10.35 8.95
N CYS A 18 -14.49 11.64 8.60
CA CYS A 18 -14.15 12.13 7.25
C CYS A 18 -12.83 11.56 6.71
N TRP A 19 -11.81 11.39 7.56
CA TRP A 19 -10.56 10.77 7.17
C TRP A 19 -10.72 9.27 6.85
N ARG A 20 -11.23 8.47 7.81
CA ARG A 20 -11.25 6.99 7.71
C ARG A 20 -12.31 6.46 6.76
N GLU A 21 -13.45 7.12 6.71
CA GLU A 21 -14.65 6.63 6.02
C GLU A 21 -14.79 7.23 4.61
N GLU A 22 -14.25 8.44 4.38
CA GLU A 22 -14.36 9.12 3.09
C GLU A 22 -13.02 9.23 2.37
N LEU A 23 -12.02 9.91 2.95
CA LEU A 23 -10.78 10.24 2.22
C LEU A 23 -9.85 9.05 2.05
N LEU A 24 -9.61 8.27 3.11
CA LEU A 24 -8.69 7.14 3.08
C LEU A 24 -9.11 6.05 2.07
N PRO A 25 -10.40 5.65 1.96
CA PRO A 25 -10.84 4.73 0.92
C PRO A 25 -10.60 5.27 -0.50
N VAL A 26 -10.89 6.56 -0.73
CA VAL A 26 -10.67 7.19 -2.04
C VAL A 26 -9.17 7.26 -2.38
N MET A 27 -8.30 7.58 -1.41
CA MET A 27 -6.85 7.52 -1.58
C MET A 27 -6.37 6.11 -1.94
N LYS A 28 -6.85 5.08 -1.24
CA LYS A 28 -6.50 3.69 -1.54
C LYS A 28 -6.90 3.30 -2.96
N GLU A 29 -8.11 3.66 -3.38
CA GLU A 29 -8.57 3.41 -4.74
C GLU A 29 -7.73 4.17 -5.79
N LEU A 30 -7.33 5.41 -5.50
CA LEU A 30 -6.42 6.19 -6.35
C LEU A 30 -5.07 5.48 -6.56
N VAL A 31 -4.49 4.95 -5.48
CA VAL A 31 -3.26 4.15 -5.53
C VAL A 31 -3.45 2.89 -6.39
N VAL A 32 -4.50 2.11 -6.14
CA VAL A 32 -4.80 0.89 -6.90
C VAL A 32 -5.00 1.19 -8.39
N ARG A 33 -5.74 2.24 -8.73
CA ARG A 33 -5.96 2.64 -10.13
C ARG A 33 -4.67 3.05 -10.83
N THR A 34 -3.81 3.78 -10.13
CA THR A 34 -2.51 4.22 -10.66
C THR A 34 -1.59 3.02 -10.94
N LEU A 35 -1.54 2.05 -10.03
CA LEU A 35 -0.77 0.82 -10.25
C LEU A 35 -1.35 -0.03 -11.39
N LYS A 36 -2.68 -0.13 -11.48
CA LYS A 36 -3.35 -0.86 -12.57
C LYS A 36 -3.11 -0.23 -13.94
N SER A 37 -3.08 1.10 -14.05
CA SER A 37 -2.84 1.77 -15.33
C SER A 37 -1.42 1.57 -15.86
N ALA A 38 -0.46 1.30 -14.98
CA ALA A 38 0.92 1.00 -15.34
C ALA A 38 1.25 -0.51 -15.36
N GLN A 39 0.27 -1.39 -15.08
CA GLN A 39 0.52 -2.81 -14.86
C GLN A 39 1.19 -3.52 -16.05
N SER A 40 0.90 -3.11 -17.30
CA SER A 40 1.54 -3.67 -18.49
C SER A 40 3.05 -3.37 -18.57
N GLU A 41 3.47 -2.25 -17.98
CA GLU A 41 4.85 -1.77 -18.02
C GLU A 41 5.68 -2.32 -16.85
N VAL A 42 5.02 -2.70 -15.75
CA VAL A 42 5.66 -3.27 -14.56
C VAL A 42 6.01 -4.74 -14.81
N LYS A 43 7.31 -5.03 -14.95
CA LYS A 43 7.81 -6.40 -15.03
C LYS A 43 7.92 -7.01 -13.64
N ALA A 44 6.90 -7.77 -13.24
CA ALA A 44 6.95 -8.57 -12.03
C ALA A 44 8.14 -9.54 -12.08
N ARG A 45 8.97 -9.51 -11.03
CA ARG A 45 10.05 -10.48 -10.82
C ARG A 45 9.65 -11.38 -9.67
N LYS A 46 9.83 -12.69 -9.88
CA LYS A 46 9.55 -13.68 -8.82
C LYS A 46 10.41 -13.35 -7.59
N ASP A 47 9.83 -13.54 -6.41
CA ASP A 47 10.49 -13.33 -5.12
C ASP A 47 11.04 -11.91 -4.93
N SER A 48 10.43 -10.92 -5.61
CA SER A 48 10.76 -9.50 -5.52
C SER A 48 9.53 -8.70 -5.09
N PHE A 49 9.76 -7.62 -4.35
CA PHE A 49 8.75 -6.64 -3.98
C PHE A 49 9.32 -5.24 -4.21
N GLU A 50 8.42 -4.26 -4.32
CA GLU A 50 8.79 -2.87 -4.54
C GLU A 50 7.99 -1.96 -3.61
N LEU A 51 8.67 -0.98 -3.01
CA LEU A 51 8.07 0.05 -2.18
C LEU A 51 7.91 1.33 -2.99
N TYR A 52 6.68 1.82 -3.07
CA TYR A 52 6.31 3.04 -3.77
C TYR A 52 5.91 4.13 -2.78
N GLY A 53 6.38 5.35 -3.01
CA GLY A 53 5.89 6.56 -2.34
C GLY A 53 4.84 7.25 -3.21
N PHE A 54 3.69 7.62 -2.63
CA PHE A 54 2.64 8.35 -3.33
C PHE A 54 2.45 9.72 -2.69
N ASP A 55 2.69 10.77 -3.47
CA ASP A 55 2.47 12.15 -3.04
C ASP A 55 1.09 12.59 -3.51
N ILE A 56 0.18 12.79 -2.56
CA ILE A 56 -1.24 13.09 -2.81
C ILE A 56 -1.58 14.42 -2.14
N MET A 57 -2.21 15.31 -2.89
CA MET A 57 -2.70 16.60 -2.42
C MET A 57 -4.21 16.66 -2.47
N PHE A 58 -4.83 17.31 -1.49
CA PHE A 58 -6.27 17.57 -1.46
C PHE A 58 -6.56 19.01 -1.88
N ASP A 59 -7.57 19.20 -2.73
CA ASP A 59 -8.05 20.55 -3.05
C ASP A 59 -9.08 21.06 -2.01
N GLN A 60 -9.64 22.25 -2.25
CA GLN A 60 -10.62 22.88 -1.35
C GLN A 60 -11.91 22.08 -1.18
N THR A 61 -12.20 21.15 -2.09
CA THR A 61 -13.34 20.23 -2.01
C THR A 61 -12.97 18.87 -1.42
N LEU A 62 -11.75 18.75 -0.89
CA LEU A 62 -11.14 17.50 -0.40
C LEU A 62 -11.04 16.40 -1.46
N LYS A 63 -11.01 16.78 -2.74
CA LYS A 63 -10.73 15.83 -3.81
C LYS A 63 -9.23 15.53 -3.83
N PRO A 64 -8.81 14.24 -3.79
CA PRO A 64 -7.41 13.88 -3.89
C PRO A 64 -6.90 13.98 -5.32
N TRP A 65 -5.69 14.51 -5.45
CA TRP A 65 -4.94 14.65 -6.68
C TRP A 65 -3.57 13.98 -6.49
N LEU A 66 -3.24 13.02 -7.35
CA LEU A 66 -1.92 12.41 -7.40
C LEU A 66 -0.94 13.42 -8.00
N LEU A 67 0.15 13.71 -7.28
CA LEU A 67 1.21 14.59 -7.76
C LEU A 67 2.31 13.78 -8.44
N GLU A 68 2.83 12.79 -7.73
CA GLU A 68 3.88 11.90 -8.23
C GLU A 68 3.88 10.54 -7.55
N VAL A 69 4.53 9.59 -8.21
CA VAL A 69 4.82 8.25 -7.69
C VAL A 69 6.34 8.08 -7.69
N ASN A 70 6.91 7.87 -6.51
CA ASN A 70 8.34 7.73 -6.32
C ASN A 70 8.74 6.25 -6.17
N LEU A 71 9.66 5.82 -7.03
CA LEU A 71 10.41 4.59 -6.85
C LEU A 71 11.53 4.87 -5.84
N SER A 72 11.52 4.20 -4.69
CA SER A 72 12.44 4.46 -3.56
C SER A 72 12.14 5.74 -2.77
N PRO A 73 11.02 5.78 -2.01
CA PRO A 73 10.77 6.88 -1.08
C PRO A 73 11.88 7.02 -0.02
N ASP A 74 12.14 8.25 0.44
CA ASP A 74 13.15 8.53 1.46
C ASP A 74 12.71 8.09 2.86
N LEU A 75 13.35 7.04 3.38
CA LEU A 75 13.08 6.46 4.71
C LEU A 75 14.06 6.92 5.79
N ARG A 76 14.98 7.85 5.49
CA ARG A 76 15.93 8.36 6.47
C ARG A 76 15.21 9.05 7.63
N HIS A 77 15.74 8.84 8.84
CA HIS A 77 15.24 9.43 10.09
C HIS A 77 15.61 10.91 10.23
N THR A 78 15.28 11.73 9.22
CA THR A 78 15.66 13.15 9.20
C THR A 78 14.85 13.99 10.20
N THR A 79 13.72 13.47 10.69
CA THR A 79 12.91 14.07 11.76
C THR A 79 12.37 12.98 12.68
N SER A 80 12.06 13.31 13.94
CA SER A 80 11.43 12.37 14.88
C SER A 80 10.10 11.84 14.33
N ALA A 81 9.26 12.72 13.79
CA ALA A 81 7.99 12.31 13.20
C ALA A 81 8.13 11.36 12.00
N LYS A 82 9.21 11.49 11.19
CA LYS A 82 9.52 10.52 10.14
C LYS A 82 10.01 9.21 10.72
N ALA A 83 10.88 9.24 11.73
CA ALA A 83 11.39 8.03 12.39
C ALA A 83 10.29 7.20 13.05
N ASP A 84 9.33 7.87 13.72
CA ASP A 84 8.18 7.24 14.36
C ASP A 84 7.26 6.50 13.38
N ILE A 85 7.37 6.78 12.08
CA ILE A 85 6.57 6.15 11.03
C ILE A 85 7.42 5.18 10.21
N SER A 86 8.63 5.56 9.81
CA SER A 86 9.43 4.76 8.88
C SER A 86 9.97 3.48 9.51
N SER A 87 10.39 3.50 10.78
CA SER A 87 10.91 2.29 11.42
C SER A 87 9.83 1.21 11.57
N PRO A 88 8.65 1.48 12.17
CA PRO A 88 7.60 0.45 12.28
C PRO A 88 7.08 0.00 10.92
N MET A 89 7.04 0.89 9.93
CA MET A 89 6.61 0.55 8.57
C MET A 89 7.58 -0.43 7.90
N VAL A 90 8.90 -0.24 8.06
CA VAL A 90 9.90 -1.15 7.49
C VAL A 90 9.85 -2.50 8.20
N ASP A 91 9.69 -2.52 9.51
CA ASP A 91 9.56 -3.77 10.28
C ASP A 91 8.34 -4.58 9.83
N GLU A 92 7.17 -3.93 9.69
CA GLU A 92 5.94 -4.58 9.22
C GLU A 92 6.06 -5.05 7.77
N MET A 93 6.71 -4.25 6.91
CA MET A 93 6.99 -4.64 5.52
C MET A 93 7.85 -5.91 5.46
N MET A 94 8.89 -6.01 6.30
CA MET A 94 9.74 -7.19 6.33
C MET A 94 9.00 -8.42 6.84
N HIS A 95 8.16 -8.27 7.86
CA HIS A 95 7.29 -9.35 8.35
C HIS A 95 6.32 -9.84 7.25
N LEU A 96 5.70 -8.93 6.50
CA LEU A 96 4.82 -9.27 5.38
C LEU A 96 5.56 -10.01 4.25
N VAL A 97 6.72 -9.51 3.84
CA VAL A 97 7.44 -10.06 2.68
C VAL A 97 8.16 -11.36 3.01
N ILE A 98 8.81 -11.44 4.18
CA ILE A 98 9.70 -12.55 4.53
C ILE A 98 8.90 -13.63 5.25
N ASP A 99 8.24 -13.29 6.33
CA ASP A 99 7.62 -14.28 7.20
C ASP A 99 6.34 -14.81 6.55
N LEU A 100 5.40 -13.92 6.22
CA LEU A 100 4.14 -14.29 5.57
C LEU A 100 4.36 -14.74 4.12
N GLY A 101 5.22 -14.07 3.36
CA GLY A 101 5.55 -14.47 1.99
C GLY A 101 6.14 -15.88 1.93
N SER A 102 7.04 -16.25 2.85
CA SER A 102 7.62 -17.60 2.89
C SER A 102 6.59 -18.67 3.27
N GLU A 103 5.64 -18.36 4.15
CA GLU A 103 4.54 -19.27 4.49
C GLU A 103 3.54 -19.44 3.33
N CYS A 104 3.20 -18.36 2.64
CA CYS A 104 2.34 -18.40 1.46
C CYS A 104 3.00 -19.19 0.32
N LEU A 105 4.30 -18.96 0.06
CA LEU A 105 5.06 -19.69 -0.95
C LEU A 105 5.16 -21.20 -0.67
N LYS A 106 5.18 -21.62 0.60
CA LYS A 106 5.10 -23.06 0.97
C LYS A 106 3.73 -23.67 0.66
N ARG A 107 2.67 -22.86 0.63
CA ARG A 107 1.28 -23.31 0.37
C ARG A 107 0.90 -23.23 -1.12
N VAL A 108 1.61 -22.42 -1.92
CA VAL A 108 1.40 -22.34 -3.37
C VAL A 108 2.14 -23.49 -4.07
N PRO A 109 1.45 -24.37 -4.82
CA PRO A 109 2.11 -25.46 -5.55
C PRO A 109 3.08 -24.91 -6.61
N PRO A 110 4.21 -25.58 -6.86
CA PRO A 110 5.19 -25.13 -7.84
C PRO A 110 4.55 -25.01 -9.22
N VAL A 111 4.85 -23.91 -9.92
CA VAL A 111 4.33 -23.65 -11.27
C VAL A 111 4.88 -24.71 -12.22
N GLY A 112 4.07 -25.74 -12.49
CA GLY A 112 4.28 -26.64 -13.61
C GLY A 112 4.07 -25.91 -14.94
N ILE A 113 4.64 -26.45 -16.02
CA ILE A 113 4.71 -25.85 -17.37
C ILE A 113 3.30 -25.55 -17.97
N HIS A 114 2.21 -25.96 -17.31
CA HIS A 114 0.84 -25.53 -17.56
C HIS A 114 0.23 -24.97 -16.26
N GLY A 115 0.62 -23.74 -15.90
CA GLY A 115 0.22 -23.09 -14.66
C GLY A 115 -1.26 -22.73 -14.63
N ASP A 116 -2.01 -23.35 -13.73
CA ASP A 116 -3.40 -22.97 -13.45
C ASP A 116 -3.43 -21.72 -12.57
N ALA A 117 -3.58 -20.56 -13.21
CA ALA A 117 -3.65 -19.25 -12.56
C ALA A 117 -4.82 -19.14 -11.55
N VAL A 118 -5.82 -20.04 -11.62
CA VAL A 118 -6.94 -20.10 -10.68
C VAL A 118 -6.47 -20.66 -9.33
N ALA A 119 -5.68 -21.73 -9.35
CA ALA A 119 -5.14 -22.34 -8.13
C ALA A 119 -4.21 -21.38 -7.36
N GLN A 120 -3.43 -20.56 -8.08
CA GLN A 120 -2.61 -19.52 -7.45
C GLN A 120 -3.45 -18.43 -6.78
N ARG A 121 -4.47 -17.90 -7.47
CA ARG A 121 -5.35 -16.85 -6.91
C ARG A 121 -6.08 -17.33 -5.66
N GLN A 122 -6.53 -18.59 -5.66
CA GLN A 122 -7.22 -19.18 -4.52
C GLN A 122 -6.29 -19.35 -3.31
N ALA A 123 -5.05 -19.83 -3.52
CA ALA A 123 -4.06 -19.94 -2.45
C ALA A 123 -3.70 -18.58 -1.82
N PHE A 124 -3.59 -17.51 -2.61
CA PHE A 124 -3.36 -16.15 -2.09
C PHE A 124 -4.58 -15.59 -1.32
N ALA A 125 -5.79 -15.88 -1.78
CA ALA A 125 -7.01 -15.48 -1.09
C ALA A 125 -7.19 -16.20 0.27
N GLU A 126 -6.86 -17.50 0.33
CA GLU A 126 -6.88 -18.30 1.56
C GLU A 126 -5.82 -17.86 2.59
N CYS A 127 -4.76 -17.19 2.14
CA CYS A 127 -3.76 -16.54 2.99
C CYS A 127 -4.18 -15.13 3.46
N GLY A 128 -5.38 -14.65 3.11
CA GLY A 128 -5.91 -13.36 3.58
C GLY A 128 -5.33 -12.14 2.88
N LEU A 129 -4.72 -12.30 1.70
CA LEU A 129 -4.09 -11.23 0.91
C LEU A 129 -4.95 -10.78 -0.29
N GLY A 130 -6.27 -11.00 -0.24
CA GLY A 130 -7.23 -10.69 -1.29
C GLY A 130 -7.88 -9.31 -1.18
#